data_AF-A0A5J6U9Y7-F1
#
_entry.id   AF-A0A5J6U9Y7-F1
#
_cell.length_a   1.000
_cell.length_b   1.000
_cell.length_c   1.000
_cell.angle_alpha   90.00
_cell.angle_beta   90.00
_cell.angle_gamma   90.00
#
_symmetry.space_group_name_H-M   'P 1'
#
loop_
_entity.id
_entity.type
_entity.pdbx_description
1 polymer ?
#
loop_
_entity_poly.entity_id
_entity_poly.type
_entity_poly.pdbx_seq_one_letter_code
_entity_poly.pdbx_strand_id
1 'polypeptide(L)'
;MTSGDPADRVDTARKRVDAPAETGERAAPDPQGALFARRDWTDERPEPREPAGPAWLVVPLRAIAFVIVLPFRLAYDLIRWIGKGLARMFGGLWNVLYTYVLAPVGRALAVTLHFLLVVPARWIYRALLTPLGHGIAAVLRWIGWLLDLVLWRPLVWLLTVLIAIPAVFLWKYVLYPPLVLLGKMFMGIGRGLAWAWRNLVVTPWGYAARFLAWLWRIFVAIPCTWLWRNVLRPVGRGIAAVWDVVVGIPYRAVRQALRDVRLQLRRMFRGA
;
A
#
# COMPACT_ATOMS: atom_id res chain seq x y z
N MET A 1 -55.29 -27.19 11.88
CA MET A 1 -54.24 -26.19 12.17
C MET A 1 -53.87 -25.48 10.88
N THR A 2 -54.76 -24.62 10.36
CA THR A 2 -54.52 -23.67 9.26
C THR A 2 -55.74 -22.75 9.21
N SER A 3 -55.74 -21.66 9.99
CA SER A 3 -56.67 -20.55 9.83
C SER A 3 -56.14 -19.33 10.60
N GLY A 4 -56.12 -18.16 9.97
CA GLY A 4 -55.45 -16.92 10.38
C GLY A 4 -54.80 -16.28 9.14
N ASP A 5 -55.60 -16.04 8.11
CA ASP A 5 -56.24 -14.76 7.79
C ASP A 5 -55.28 -13.83 7.00
N PRO A 6 -55.49 -13.64 5.68
CA PRO A 6 -54.63 -12.82 4.83
C PRO A 6 -54.68 -11.30 5.14
N ALA A 7 -55.56 -10.83 6.02
CA ALA A 7 -55.63 -9.42 6.41
C ALA A 7 -54.40 -8.95 7.24
N ASP A 8 -53.82 -9.81 8.09
CA ASP A 8 -52.71 -9.43 9.00
C ASP A 8 -51.34 -9.30 8.31
N ARG A 9 -51.19 -9.85 7.09
CA ARG A 9 -49.91 -9.81 6.37
C ARG A 9 -49.66 -8.49 5.64
N VAL A 10 -50.69 -7.67 5.48
CA VAL A 10 -50.60 -6.37 4.79
C VAL A 10 -50.07 -5.27 5.72
N ASP A 11 -50.30 -5.37 7.03
CA ASP A 11 -49.89 -4.34 8.01
C ASP A 11 -48.41 -4.42 8.41
N THR A 12 -47.82 -5.61 8.43
CA THR A 12 -46.39 -5.77 8.74
C THR A 12 -45.46 -5.35 7.60
N ALA A 13 -45.93 -5.42 6.35
CA ALA A 13 -45.20 -4.92 5.19
C ALA A 13 -45.25 -3.39 5.10
N ARG A 14 -46.39 -2.77 5.45
CA ARG A 14 -46.55 -1.30 5.38
C ARG A 14 -45.67 -0.57 6.40
N LYS A 15 -45.53 -1.10 7.61
CA LYS A 15 -44.74 -0.46 8.68
C LYS A 15 -43.22 -0.44 8.44
N ARG A 16 -42.69 -1.25 7.52
CA ARG A 16 -41.25 -1.27 7.18
C ARG A 16 -40.85 -0.31 6.06
N VAL A 17 -41.81 0.17 5.28
CA VAL A 17 -41.53 1.07 4.14
C VAL A 17 -41.43 2.53 4.59
N ASP A 18 -42.03 2.88 5.74
CA ASP A 18 -42.13 4.26 6.24
C ASP A 18 -41.10 4.62 7.31
N ALA A 19 -40.05 3.81 7.50
CA ALA A 19 -38.91 4.19 8.34
C ALA A 19 -37.90 5.02 7.51
N PRO A 20 -37.70 6.31 7.82
CA PRO A 20 -36.87 7.21 7.02
C PRO A 20 -35.40 6.83 7.06
N ALA A 21 -34.77 6.94 5.89
CA ALA A 21 -33.36 6.71 5.62
C ALA A 21 -32.48 7.80 6.25
N GLU A 22 -31.43 7.38 6.96
CA GLU A 22 -30.21 8.20 7.09
C GLU A 22 -29.03 7.45 6.47
N THR A 23 -28.69 7.96 5.28
CA THR A 23 -27.44 7.73 4.57
C THR A 23 -26.48 8.85 4.99
N GLY A 24 -25.21 8.54 5.20
CA GLY A 24 -24.14 9.53 5.47
C GLY A 24 -23.56 9.30 6.87
N GLU A 25 -22.27 9.08 7.10
CA GLU A 25 -21.11 9.52 6.35
C GLU A 25 -19.96 8.55 6.71
N ARG A 26 -19.34 7.91 5.72
CA ARG A 26 -18.03 7.27 5.90
C ARG A 26 -16.98 8.39 6.01
N ALA A 27 -16.73 8.88 7.23
CA ALA A 27 -15.54 9.64 7.53
C ALA A 27 -14.38 8.67 7.83
N ALA A 28 -13.26 8.86 7.14
CA ALA A 28 -12.05 8.05 7.24
C ALA A 28 -11.51 7.91 8.68
N PRO A 29 -10.88 6.78 9.05
CA PRO A 29 -10.28 6.63 10.37
C PRO A 29 -9.10 7.59 10.53
N ASP A 30 -9.21 8.47 11.52
CA ASP A 30 -8.13 9.35 11.97
C ASP A 30 -6.94 8.50 12.46
N PRO A 31 -5.74 8.60 11.85
CA PRO A 31 -4.55 7.84 12.28
C PRO A 31 -4.10 8.18 13.71
N GLN A 32 -4.60 9.26 14.32
CA GLN A 32 -4.25 9.65 15.69
C GLN A 32 -5.01 8.81 16.72
N GLY A 33 -6.25 8.40 16.47
CA GLY A 33 -7.05 7.59 17.40
C GLY A 33 -6.48 6.18 17.64
N ALA A 34 -5.80 5.60 16.65
CA ALA A 34 -5.16 4.29 16.77
C ALA A 34 -3.87 4.31 17.62
N LEU A 35 -3.21 5.48 17.74
CA LEU A 35 -2.04 5.65 18.60
C LEU A 35 -2.41 5.84 20.08
N PHE A 36 -3.60 6.40 20.36
CA PHE A 36 -4.11 6.55 21.73
C PHE A 36 -4.69 5.25 22.31
N ALA A 37 -5.19 4.33 21.47
CA ALA A 37 -5.76 3.05 21.91
C ALA A 37 -4.72 1.97 22.29
N ARG A 38 -3.41 2.27 22.21
CA ARG A 38 -2.31 1.30 22.45
C ARG A 38 -1.51 1.55 23.72
N ARG A 39 -1.86 2.54 24.54
CA ARG A 39 -0.93 3.10 25.54
C ARG A 39 -1.39 3.05 27.01
N ASP A 40 -2.45 2.33 27.33
CA ASP A 40 -3.13 2.41 28.63
C ASP A 40 -3.38 1.05 29.33
N TRP A 41 -2.73 -0.04 28.91
CA TRP A 41 -2.93 -1.38 29.50
C TRP A 41 -1.74 -1.93 30.30
N THR A 42 -1.02 -1.09 31.03
CA THR A 42 0.04 -1.57 31.95
C THR A 42 -0.12 -0.96 33.34
N ASP A 43 -0.30 -1.87 34.29
CA ASP A 43 -0.27 -1.75 35.75
C ASP A 43 -1.44 -1.05 36.45
N GLU A 44 -2.36 -1.88 36.97
CA GLU A 44 -2.79 -1.86 38.38
C GLU A 44 -3.76 -3.03 38.65
N ARG A 45 -3.24 -4.20 39.03
CA ARG A 45 -4.06 -5.28 39.62
C ARG A 45 -4.24 -4.99 41.12
N PRO A 46 -5.47 -4.94 41.67
CA PRO A 46 -5.66 -4.74 43.10
C PRO A 46 -5.31 -6.02 43.89
N GLU A 47 -4.30 -5.92 44.76
CA GLU A 47 -3.93 -6.91 45.79
C GLU A 47 -5.13 -7.26 46.70
N PRO A 48 -5.36 -8.54 47.04
CA PRO A 48 -6.41 -8.94 47.98
C PRO A 48 -6.07 -8.49 49.41
N ARG A 49 -6.86 -7.55 49.95
CA ARG A 49 -6.78 -7.13 51.35
C ARG A 49 -7.25 -8.26 52.27
N GLU A 50 -6.38 -8.65 53.20
CA GLU A 50 -6.62 -9.61 54.27
C GLU A 50 -7.87 -9.27 55.13
N PRO A 51 -8.54 -10.27 55.71
CA PRO A 51 -9.86 -10.15 56.32
C PRO A 51 -9.92 -9.16 57.49
N ALA A 52 -10.99 -8.36 57.46
CA ALA A 52 -11.37 -7.39 58.49
C ALA A 52 -11.34 -8.00 59.89
N GLY A 53 -10.78 -7.25 60.84
CA GLY A 53 -10.80 -7.57 62.25
C GLY A 53 -12.21 -7.84 62.80
N PRO A 54 -12.32 -8.44 63.99
CA PRO A 54 -13.53 -9.07 64.49
C PRO A 54 -14.79 -8.18 64.35
N ALA A 55 -15.77 -8.66 63.60
CA ALA A 55 -16.95 -7.90 63.16
C ALA A 55 -17.81 -7.25 64.28
N TRP A 56 -17.63 -7.66 65.54
CA TRP A 56 -18.34 -7.10 66.69
C TRP A 56 -17.81 -5.74 67.15
N LEU A 57 -16.56 -5.38 66.79
CA LEU A 57 -15.93 -4.11 67.15
C LEU A 57 -16.30 -2.99 66.15
N VAL A 58 -16.53 -3.33 64.89
CA VAL A 58 -16.82 -2.35 63.83
C VAL A 58 -18.24 -1.81 63.88
N VAL A 59 -19.22 -2.58 64.38
CA VAL A 59 -20.62 -2.13 64.42
C VAL A 59 -20.82 -0.88 65.29
N PRO A 60 -20.38 -0.85 66.58
CA PRO A 60 -20.53 0.35 67.41
C PRO A 60 -19.61 1.49 66.94
N LEU A 61 -18.40 1.18 66.50
CA LEU A 61 -17.46 2.19 66.01
C LEU A 61 -17.98 2.89 64.76
N ARG A 62 -18.66 2.17 63.86
CA ARG A 62 -19.28 2.73 62.65
C ARG A 62 -20.48 3.59 62.99
N ALA A 63 -21.24 3.27 64.04
CA ALA A 63 -22.33 4.12 64.54
C ALA A 63 -21.80 5.45 65.12
N ILE A 64 -20.73 5.40 65.92
CA ILE A 64 -20.08 6.61 66.48
C ILE A 64 -19.47 7.45 65.35
N ALA A 65 -18.78 6.82 64.41
CA ALA A 65 -18.26 7.48 63.22
C ALA A 65 -19.39 8.13 62.42
N PHE A 66 -20.55 7.49 62.27
CA PHE A 66 -21.70 8.10 61.60
C PHE A 66 -22.23 9.32 62.36
N VAL A 67 -22.40 9.23 63.68
CA VAL A 67 -22.93 10.35 64.49
C VAL A 67 -22.03 11.59 64.43
N ILE A 68 -20.71 11.43 64.38
CA ILE A 68 -19.76 12.55 64.38
C ILE A 68 -19.39 13.00 62.96
N VAL A 69 -19.09 12.06 62.06
CA VAL A 69 -18.59 12.39 60.71
C VAL A 69 -19.72 12.91 59.83
N LEU A 70 -20.96 12.41 59.99
CA LEU A 70 -22.07 12.84 59.15
C LEU A 70 -22.40 14.34 59.28
N PRO A 71 -22.53 14.95 60.48
CA PRO A 71 -22.77 16.38 60.60
C PRO A 71 -21.57 17.21 60.14
N PHE A 72 -20.34 16.77 60.43
CA PHE A 72 -19.13 17.49 60.01
C PHE A 72 -18.96 17.49 58.49
N ARG A 73 -19.30 16.37 57.83
CA ARG A 73 -19.25 16.23 56.37
C ARG A 73 -20.30 17.09 55.69
N LEU A 74 -21.52 17.17 56.24
CA LEU A 74 -22.56 18.08 55.78
C LEU A 74 -22.14 19.56 55.88
N ALA A 75 -21.51 19.95 57.00
CA ALA A 75 -21.00 21.31 57.17
C ALA A 75 -19.90 21.64 56.14
N TYR A 76 -18.97 20.71 55.90
CA TYR A 76 -17.93 20.88 54.89
C TYR A 76 -18.51 20.97 53.47
N ASP A 77 -19.45 20.10 53.14
CA ASP A 77 -20.10 20.10 51.82
C ASP A 77 -20.89 21.40 51.60
N LEU A 78 -21.55 21.94 52.63
CA LEU A 78 -22.26 23.22 52.57
C LEU A 78 -21.31 24.40 52.34
N ILE A 79 -20.21 24.48 53.09
CA ILE A 79 -19.21 25.55 52.93
C ILE A 79 -18.58 25.49 51.54
N ARG A 80 -18.23 24.29 51.06
CA ARG A 80 -17.67 24.08 49.72
C ARG A 80 -18.66 24.46 48.63
N TRP A 81 -19.96 24.21 48.85
CA TRP A 81 -21.01 24.61 47.91
C TRP A 81 -21.17 26.13 47.83
N ILE A 82 -21.23 26.80 48.98
CA ILE A 82 -21.32 28.27 49.06
C ILE A 82 -20.08 28.91 48.41
N GLY A 83 -18.89 28.40 48.72
CA GLY A 83 -17.63 28.88 48.13
C GLY A 83 -17.60 28.74 46.60
N LYS A 84 -18.10 27.62 46.06
CA LYS A 84 -18.20 27.41 44.61
C LYS A 84 -19.24 28.31 43.94
N GLY A 85 -20.37 28.58 44.60
CA GLY A 85 -21.39 29.49 44.09
C GLY A 85 -20.87 30.92 43.96
N LEU A 86 -20.22 31.42 45.03
CA LEU A 86 -19.70 32.78 45.08
C LEU A 86 -18.54 32.99 44.11
N ALA A 87 -17.63 32.01 44.00
CA ALA A 87 -16.52 32.05 43.05
C ALA A 87 -16.98 32.09 41.59
N ARG A 88 -18.09 31.42 41.23
CA ARG A 88 -18.67 31.50 39.88
C ARG A 88 -19.26 32.87 39.59
N MET A 89 -19.97 33.46 40.56
CA MET A 89 -20.62 34.76 40.37
C MET A 89 -19.58 35.88 40.24
N PHE A 90 -18.60 35.91 41.12
CA PHE A 90 -17.50 36.89 41.06
C PHE A 90 -16.57 36.63 39.87
N GLY A 91 -16.20 35.36 39.63
CA GLY A 91 -15.34 34.98 38.51
C GLY A 91 -15.96 35.27 37.15
N GLY A 92 -17.27 35.02 36.99
CA GLY A 92 -18.00 35.33 35.76
C GLY A 92 -18.07 36.83 35.48
N LEU A 93 -18.44 37.63 36.49
CA LEU A 93 -18.54 39.09 36.35
C LEU A 93 -17.16 39.73 36.07
N TRP A 94 -16.14 39.28 36.79
CA TRP A 94 -14.76 39.72 36.59
C TRP A 94 -14.25 39.36 35.20
N ASN A 95 -14.55 38.15 34.72
CA ASN A 95 -14.15 37.68 33.40
C ASN A 95 -14.84 38.47 32.28
N VAL A 96 -16.12 38.82 32.43
CA VAL A 96 -16.83 39.66 31.46
C VAL A 96 -16.25 41.07 31.44
N LEU A 97 -15.98 41.67 32.61
CA LEU A 97 -15.39 43.01 32.69
C LEU A 97 -13.97 43.06 32.09
N TYR A 98 -13.14 42.06 32.38
CA TYR A 98 -11.81 41.94 31.78
C TYR A 98 -11.86 41.72 30.26
N THR A 99 -12.79 40.90 29.79
CA THR A 99 -12.89 40.57 28.37
C THR A 99 -13.49 41.74 27.56
N TYR A 100 -14.44 42.49 28.12
CA TYR A 100 -15.07 43.61 27.41
C TYR A 100 -14.30 44.93 27.49
N VAL A 101 -13.52 45.18 28.55
CA VAL A 101 -12.79 46.45 28.70
C VAL A 101 -11.29 46.27 28.46
N LEU A 102 -10.68 45.27 29.10
CA LEU A 102 -9.23 45.09 29.03
C LEU A 102 -8.76 44.44 27.74
N ALA A 103 -9.52 43.48 27.20
CA ALA A 103 -9.14 42.82 25.96
C ALA A 103 -9.18 43.75 24.73
N PRO A 104 -10.21 44.59 24.47
CA PRO A 104 -10.19 45.48 23.32
C PRO A 104 -9.16 46.61 23.49
N VAL A 105 -8.99 47.14 24.69
CA VAL A 105 -7.98 48.20 24.95
C VAL A 105 -6.56 47.63 24.82
N GLY A 106 -6.30 46.46 25.40
CA GLY A 106 -5.02 45.77 25.27
C GLY A 106 -4.73 45.36 23.83
N ARG A 107 -5.74 44.90 23.09
CA ARG A 107 -5.58 44.54 21.67
C ARG A 107 -5.40 45.76 20.78
N ALA A 108 -6.12 46.86 21.02
CA ALA A 108 -5.94 48.10 20.28
C ALA A 108 -4.56 48.73 20.53
N LEU A 109 -4.11 48.77 21.79
CA LEU A 109 -2.77 49.23 22.15
C LEU A 109 -1.70 48.31 21.58
N ALA A 110 -1.85 46.99 21.71
CA ALA A 110 -0.90 46.04 21.16
C ALA A 110 -0.83 46.11 19.63
N VAL A 111 -1.97 46.22 18.93
CA VAL A 111 -2.01 46.37 17.47
C VAL A 111 -1.37 47.68 17.05
N THR A 112 -1.67 48.79 17.73
CA THR A 112 -1.12 50.11 17.39
C THR A 112 0.39 50.15 17.63
N LEU A 113 0.84 49.68 18.80
CA LEU A 113 2.26 49.62 19.14
C LEU A 113 3.01 48.64 18.23
N HIS A 114 2.41 47.50 17.90
CA HIS A 114 2.97 46.53 16.97
C HIS A 114 3.04 47.08 15.55
N PHE A 115 1.99 47.72 15.04
CA PHE A 115 2.04 48.32 13.70
C PHE A 115 3.07 49.45 13.64
N LEU A 116 3.13 50.30 14.66
CA LEU A 116 4.02 51.46 14.69
C LEU A 116 5.49 51.08 14.93
N LEU A 117 5.79 50.01 15.67
CA LEU A 117 7.18 49.56 15.90
C LEU A 117 7.59 48.45 14.95
N VAL A 118 6.77 47.42 14.78
CA VAL A 118 7.17 46.20 14.04
C VAL A 118 7.17 46.43 12.56
N VAL A 119 6.28 47.24 11.99
CA VAL A 119 6.33 47.52 10.54
C VAL A 119 7.60 48.28 10.14
N PRO A 120 7.97 49.42 10.77
CA PRO A 120 9.21 50.10 10.43
C PRO A 120 10.45 49.31 10.88
N ALA A 121 10.43 48.66 12.04
CA ALA A 121 11.57 47.82 12.46
C ALA A 121 11.77 46.64 11.50
N ARG A 122 10.70 46.02 11.00
CA ARG A 122 10.78 44.92 10.03
C ARG A 122 11.18 45.42 8.65
N TRP A 123 10.81 46.65 8.27
CA TRP A 123 11.29 47.27 7.04
C TRP A 123 12.78 47.58 7.12
N ILE A 124 13.26 48.16 8.22
CA ILE A 124 14.69 48.42 8.47
C ILE A 124 15.47 47.09 8.55
N TYR A 125 14.95 46.10 9.26
CA TYR A 125 15.56 44.78 9.35
C TYR A 125 15.59 44.07 7.99
N ARG A 126 14.53 44.13 7.19
CA ARG A 126 14.57 43.58 5.82
C ARG A 126 15.47 44.39 4.90
N ALA A 127 15.49 45.71 4.98
CA ALA A 127 16.25 46.56 4.09
C ALA A 127 17.75 46.51 4.39
N LEU A 128 18.16 46.37 5.67
CA LEU A 128 19.58 46.27 6.04
C LEU A 128 20.06 44.83 6.21
N LEU A 129 19.28 43.95 6.84
CA LEU A 129 19.76 42.62 7.18
C LEU A 129 19.69 41.65 6.00
N THR A 130 18.80 41.87 5.03
CA THR A 130 18.79 41.06 3.82
C THR A 130 20.05 41.29 2.97
N PRO A 131 20.48 42.54 2.65
CA PRO A 131 21.74 42.74 1.93
C PRO A 131 22.97 42.35 2.77
N LEU A 132 22.98 42.59 4.09
CA LEU A 132 24.08 42.12 4.94
C LEU A 132 24.15 40.58 4.96
N GLY A 133 23.02 39.90 5.11
CA GLY A 133 22.95 38.44 5.12
C GLY A 133 23.41 37.84 3.80
N HIS A 134 23.00 38.42 2.67
CA HIS A 134 23.47 37.99 1.35
C HIS A 134 24.95 38.30 1.13
N GLY A 135 25.45 39.45 1.60
CA GLY A 135 26.86 39.81 1.53
C GLY A 135 27.74 38.84 2.33
N ILE A 136 27.37 38.58 3.58
CA ILE A 136 28.10 37.65 4.47
C ILE A 136 28.02 36.22 3.92
N ALA A 137 26.85 35.77 3.47
CA ALA A 137 26.70 34.44 2.88
C ALA A 137 27.50 34.30 1.58
N ALA A 138 27.56 35.34 0.75
CA ALA A 138 28.37 35.35 -0.46
C ALA A 138 29.87 35.24 -0.11
N VAL A 139 30.35 36.04 0.84
CA VAL A 139 31.74 36.00 1.30
C VAL A 139 32.08 34.65 1.90
N LEU A 140 31.23 34.10 2.77
CA LEU A 140 31.47 32.80 3.40
C LEU A 140 31.47 31.66 2.37
N ARG A 141 30.61 31.73 1.35
CA ARG A 141 30.60 30.79 0.23
C ARG A 141 31.86 30.91 -0.63
N TRP A 142 32.34 32.12 -0.88
CA TRP A 142 33.60 32.35 -1.59
C TRP A 142 34.79 31.81 -0.81
N ILE A 143 34.84 32.02 0.51
CA ILE A 143 35.88 31.47 1.38
C ILE A 143 35.82 29.94 1.43
N GLY A 144 34.62 29.37 1.57
CA GLY A 144 34.44 27.91 1.55
C GLY A 144 34.89 27.30 0.23
N TRP A 145 34.58 27.96 -0.90
CA TRP A 145 35.06 27.54 -2.22
C TRP A 145 36.58 27.66 -2.35
N LEU A 146 37.18 28.75 -1.85
CA LEU A 146 38.62 28.92 -1.85
C LEU A 146 39.33 27.87 -1.00
N LEU A 147 38.78 27.57 0.18
CA LEU A 147 39.33 26.58 1.11
C LEU A 147 39.22 25.16 0.53
N ASP A 148 38.10 24.83 -0.09
CA ASP A 148 37.94 23.56 -0.81
C ASP A 148 38.94 23.45 -1.97
N LEU A 149 39.10 24.52 -2.75
CA LEU A 149 40.02 24.54 -3.88
C LEU A 149 41.50 24.47 -3.47
N VAL A 150 41.89 25.18 -2.41
CA VAL A 150 43.29 25.34 -2.00
C VAL A 150 43.74 24.24 -1.05
N LEU A 151 42.86 23.76 -0.16
CA LEU A 151 43.20 22.72 0.81
C LEU A 151 42.67 21.36 0.37
N TRP A 152 41.36 21.25 0.14
CA TRP A 152 40.72 19.95 0.04
C TRP A 152 41.05 19.22 -1.27
N ARG A 153 40.87 19.89 -2.42
CA ARG A 153 41.12 19.32 -3.75
C ARG A 153 42.58 18.87 -3.94
N PRO A 154 43.62 19.67 -3.65
CA PRO A 154 45.00 19.23 -3.82
C PRO A 154 45.39 18.17 -2.78
N LEU A 155 44.86 18.22 -1.56
CA LEU A 155 45.13 17.20 -0.55
C LEU A 155 44.53 15.85 -0.95
N VAL A 156 43.28 15.82 -1.41
CA VAL A 156 42.64 14.61 -1.92
C VAL A 156 43.32 14.13 -3.20
N TRP A 157 43.69 15.03 -4.11
CA TRP A 157 44.45 14.65 -5.30
C TRP A 157 45.81 14.05 -4.93
N LEU A 158 46.55 14.65 -4.01
CA LEU A 158 47.83 14.14 -3.54
C LEU A 158 47.67 12.79 -2.84
N LEU A 159 46.67 12.63 -1.97
CA LEU A 159 46.38 11.37 -1.29
C LEU A 159 45.97 10.29 -2.30
N THR A 160 45.13 10.66 -3.27
CA THR A 160 44.69 9.74 -4.32
C THR A 160 45.85 9.38 -5.23
N VAL A 161 46.70 10.31 -5.64
CA VAL A 161 47.89 10.02 -6.45
C VAL A 161 48.87 9.16 -5.66
N LEU A 162 49.15 9.51 -4.41
CA LEU A 162 50.07 8.79 -3.53
C LEU A 162 49.59 7.38 -3.19
N ILE A 163 48.28 7.13 -3.10
CA ILE A 163 47.72 5.80 -2.81
C ILE A 163 47.37 5.05 -4.10
N ALA A 164 46.67 5.68 -5.03
CA ALA A 164 46.17 5.05 -6.25
C ALA A 164 47.31 4.69 -7.19
N ILE A 165 48.38 5.48 -7.33
CA ILE A 165 49.51 5.07 -8.18
C ILE A 165 50.13 3.77 -7.66
N PRO A 166 50.57 3.64 -6.40
CA PRO A 166 51.12 2.38 -5.91
C PRO A 166 50.06 1.26 -5.84
N ALA A 167 48.80 1.56 -5.52
CA ALA A 167 47.74 0.55 -5.51
C ALA A 167 47.44 0.01 -6.92
N VAL A 168 47.40 0.86 -7.94
CA VAL A 168 47.22 0.46 -9.35
C VAL A 168 48.46 -0.29 -9.84
N PHE A 169 49.65 0.14 -9.44
CA PHE A 169 50.88 -0.57 -9.76
C PHE A 169 50.88 -1.98 -9.13
N LEU A 170 50.48 -2.09 -7.87
CA LEU A 170 50.33 -3.37 -7.17
C LEU A 170 49.25 -4.23 -7.85
N TRP A 171 48.12 -3.65 -8.23
CA TRP A 171 47.06 -4.37 -8.91
C TRP A 171 47.50 -4.88 -10.29
N LYS A 172 48.17 -4.04 -11.08
CA LYS A 172 48.58 -4.35 -12.45
C LYS A 172 49.81 -5.26 -12.53
N TYR A 173 50.75 -5.15 -11.59
CA TYR A 173 51.96 -5.97 -11.58
C TYR A 173 51.87 -7.20 -10.69
N VAL A 174 51.11 -7.15 -9.58
CA VAL A 174 51.02 -8.28 -8.64
C VAL A 174 49.72 -9.07 -8.82
N LEU A 175 48.56 -8.42 -9.02
CA LEU A 175 47.27 -9.12 -9.14
C LEU A 175 46.94 -9.56 -10.57
N TYR A 176 47.28 -8.76 -11.58
CA TYR A 176 46.93 -9.08 -12.97
C TYR A 176 47.61 -10.37 -13.47
N PRO A 177 48.91 -10.64 -13.22
CA PRO A 177 49.53 -11.90 -13.65
C PRO A 177 48.86 -13.15 -13.07
N PRO A 178 48.59 -13.27 -11.75
CA PRO A 178 47.90 -14.43 -11.20
C PRO A 178 46.44 -14.50 -11.67
N LEU A 179 45.73 -13.38 -11.86
CA LEU A 179 44.37 -13.42 -12.40
C LEU A 179 44.32 -13.98 -13.83
N VAL A 180 45.27 -13.58 -14.68
CA VAL A 180 45.36 -14.08 -16.05
C VAL A 180 45.78 -15.54 -16.08
N LEU A 181 46.71 -15.96 -15.22
CA LEU A 181 47.12 -17.36 -15.09
C LEU A 181 45.95 -18.22 -14.61
N LEU A 182 45.24 -17.77 -13.58
CA LEU A 182 44.07 -18.46 -13.04
C LEU A 182 42.95 -18.53 -14.08
N GLY A 183 42.67 -17.42 -14.77
CA GLY A 183 41.71 -17.38 -15.88
C GLY A 183 42.07 -18.35 -17.01
N LYS A 184 43.35 -18.44 -17.39
CA LYS A 184 43.82 -19.42 -18.38
C LYS A 184 43.66 -20.86 -17.89
N MET A 185 43.95 -21.15 -16.62
CA MET A 185 43.75 -22.49 -16.04
C MET A 185 42.27 -22.88 -16.02
N PHE A 186 41.39 -21.99 -15.55
CA PHE A 186 39.94 -22.24 -15.54
C PHE A 186 39.38 -22.41 -16.95
N MET A 187 39.84 -21.63 -17.91
CA MET A 187 39.41 -21.75 -19.31
C MET A 187 39.89 -23.07 -19.95
N GLY A 188 41.07 -23.57 -19.55
CA GLY A 188 41.57 -24.88 -19.96
C GLY A 188 40.73 -26.02 -19.41
N ILE A 189 40.40 -25.96 -18.11
CA ILE A 189 39.54 -26.95 -17.44
C ILE A 189 38.13 -26.93 -18.02
N GLY A 190 37.55 -25.73 -18.22
CA GLY A 190 36.23 -25.57 -18.82
C GLY A 190 36.14 -26.12 -20.24
N ARG A 191 37.19 -25.93 -21.06
CA ARG A 191 37.26 -26.54 -22.40
C ARG A 191 37.40 -28.05 -22.36
N GLY A 192 38.21 -28.59 -21.45
CA GLY A 192 38.35 -30.03 -21.25
C GLY A 192 37.03 -30.68 -20.84
N LEU A 193 36.32 -30.06 -19.89
CA LEU A 193 35.02 -30.52 -19.42
C LEU A 193 33.94 -30.40 -20.50
N ALA A 194 33.92 -29.30 -21.25
CA ALA A 194 32.98 -29.13 -22.37
C ALA A 194 33.25 -30.13 -23.50
N TRP A 195 34.52 -30.43 -23.79
CA TRP A 195 34.88 -31.45 -24.77
C TRP A 195 34.46 -32.85 -24.31
N ALA A 196 34.74 -33.18 -23.04
CA ALA A 196 34.33 -34.44 -22.43
C ALA A 196 32.81 -34.59 -22.46
N TRP A 197 32.06 -33.58 -22.02
CA TRP A 197 30.60 -33.59 -22.05
C TRP A 197 30.02 -33.77 -23.47
N ARG A 198 30.58 -33.05 -24.45
CA ARG A 198 30.11 -33.14 -25.84
C ARG A 198 30.39 -34.51 -26.46
N ASN A 199 31.54 -35.10 -26.18
CA ASN A 199 31.89 -36.43 -26.71
C ASN A 199 31.20 -37.57 -25.95
N LEU A 200 31.14 -37.53 -24.61
CA LEU A 200 30.61 -38.62 -23.81
C LEU A 200 29.08 -38.62 -23.68
N VAL A 201 28.43 -37.45 -23.78
CA VAL A 201 26.98 -37.35 -23.53
C VAL A 201 26.26 -37.00 -24.82
N VAL A 202 26.61 -35.88 -25.44
CA VAL A 202 25.86 -35.36 -26.59
C VAL A 202 25.99 -36.24 -27.82
N THR A 203 27.20 -36.76 -28.07
CA THR A 203 27.48 -37.60 -29.24
C THR A 203 26.77 -38.97 -29.17
N PRO A 204 26.89 -39.77 -28.10
CA PRO A 204 26.16 -41.03 -27.99
C PRO A 204 24.65 -40.84 -27.87
N TRP A 205 24.17 -39.78 -27.21
CA TRP A 205 22.75 -39.45 -27.19
C TRP A 205 22.23 -39.09 -28.58
N GLY A 206 23.01 -38.36 -29.37
CA GLY A 206 22.70 -38.05 -30.76
C GLY A 206 22.59 -39.30 -31.63
N TYR A 207 23.49 -40.28 -31.45
CA TYR A 207 23.40 -41.58 -32.12
C TYR A 207 22.19 -42.39 -31.66
N ALA A 208 21.91 -42.44 -30.36
CA ALA A 208 20.76 -43.14 -29.80
C ALA A 208 19.43 -42.54 -30.29
N ALA A 209 19.30 -41.21 -30.29
CA ALA A 209 18.12 -40.52 -30.80
C ALA A 209 17.94 -40.76 -32.31
N ARG A 210 19.03 -40.75 -33.08
CA ARG A 210 18.97 -40.99 -34.52
C ARG A 210 18.64 -42.44 -34.86
N PHE A 211 19.16 -43.38 -34.07
CA PHE A 211 18.81 -44.79 -34.18
C PHE A 211 17.35 -45.04 -33.80
N LEU A 212 16.86 -44.42 -32.72
CA LEU A 212 15.47 -44.52 -32.30
C LEU A 212 14.51 -43.91 -33.32
N ALA A 213 14.86 -42.75 -33.89
CA ALA A 213 14.08 -42.12 -34.95
C ALA A 213 14.05 -42.97 -36.23
N TRP A 214 15.17 -43.62 -36.59
CA TRP A 214 15.23 -44.55 -37.71
C TRP A 214 14.35 -45.79 -37.46
N LEU A 215 14.45 -46.37 -36.26
CA LEU A 215 13.63 -47.51 -35.84
C LEU A 215 12.14 -47.16 -35.88
N TRP A 216 11.74 -46.02 -35.29
CA TRP A 216 10.36 -45.53 -35.32
C TRP A 216 9.85 -45.32 -36.74
N ARG A 217 10.68 -44.72 -37.59
CA ARG A 217 10.30 -44.43 -38.97
C ARG A 217 10.10 -45.71 -39.79
N ILE A 218 10.92 -46.73 -39.57
CA ILE A 218 10.74 -48.03 -40.24
C ILE A 218 9.58 -48.83 -39.67
N PHE A 219 9.45 -48.90 -38.35
CA PHE A 219 8.48 -49.77 -37.69
C PHE A 219 7.07 -49.20 -37.65
N VAL A 220 6.94 -47.86 -37.62
CA VAL A 220 5.65 -47.19 -37.46
C VAL A 220 5.31 -46.40 -38.71
N ALA A 221 6.21 -45.53 -39.17
CA ALA A 221 5.86 -44.63 -40.26
C ALA A 221 5.70 -45.37 -41.61
N ILE A 222 6.56 -46.33 -41.95
CA ILE A 222 6.43 -47.10 -43.20
C ILE A 222 5.11 -47.90 -43.24
N PRO A 223 4.78 -48.76 -42.25
CA PRO A 223 3.53 -49.52 -42.30
C PRO A 223 2.30 -48.63 -42.17
N CYS A 224 2.33 -47.57 -41.36
CA CYS A 224 1.20 -46.66 -41.22
C CYS A 224 0.96 -45.81 -42.49
N THR A 225 2.03 -45.38 -43.18
CA THR A 225 1.92 -44.69 -44.47
C THR A 225 1.40 -45.63 -45.56
N TRP A 226 1.83 -46.89 -45.54
CA TRP A 226 1.30 -47.93 -46.44
C TRP A 226 -0.18 -48.19 -46.18
N LEU A 227 -0.60 -48.31 -44.91
CA LEU A 227 -1.99 -48.49 -44.52
C LEU A 227 -2.87 -47.29 -44.92
N TRP A 228 -2.36 -46.07 -44.74
CA TRP A 228 -3.05 -44.85 -45.15
C TRP A 228 -3.25 -44.79 -46.67
N ARG A 229 -2.20 -45.12 -47.45
CA ARG A 229 -2.25 -45.10 -48.92
C ARG A 229 -3.12 -46.22 -49.50
N ASN A 230 -3.05 -47.42 -48.94
CA ASN A 230 -3.72 -48.60 -49.50
C ASN A 230 -5.14 -48.80 -48.97
N VAL A 231 -5.46 -48.34 -47.76
CA VAL A 231 -6.76 -48.62 -47.12
C VAL A 231 -7.56 -47.35 -46.87
N LEU A 232 -6.99 -46.34 -46.20
CA LEU A 232 -7.78 -45.14 -45.85
C LEU A 232 -8.07 -44.23 -47.05
N ARG A 233 -7.14 -44.06 -47.98
CA ARG A 233 -7.40 -43.28 -49.21
C ARG A 233 -8.53 -43.86 -50.09
N PRO A 234 -8.59 -45.18 -50.39
CA PRO A 234 -9.71 -45.73 -51.14
C PRO A 234 -11.02 -45.71 -50.34
N VAL A 235 -10.99 -46.01 -49.04
CA VAL A 235 -12.19 -45.95 -48.18
C VAL A 235 -12.71 -44.51 -48.07
N GLY A 236 -11.84 -43.52 -47.89
CA GLY A 236 -12.20 -42.11 -47.85
C GLY A 236 -12.80 -41.60 -49.17
N ARG A 237 -12.30 -42.07 -50.31
CA ARG A 237 -12.92 -41.79 -51.62
C ARG A 237 -14.29 -42.46 -51.77
N GLY A 238 -14.45 -43.70 -51.28
CA GLY A 238 -15.74 -44.38 -51.26
C GLY A 238 -16.77 -43.64 -50.42
N ILE A 239 -16.40 -43.25 -49.20
CA ILE A 239 -17.27 -42.48 -48.29
C ILE A 239 -17.59 -41.10 -48.86
N ALA A 240 -16.60 -40.40 -49.44
CA ALA A 240 -16.83 -39.10 -50.06
C ALA A 240 -17.78 -39.18 -51.26
N ALA A 241 -17.68 -40.24 -52.08
CA ALA A 241 -18.60 -40.47 -53.19
C ALA A 241 -20.03 -40.73 -52.69
N VAL A 242 -20.19 -41.56 -51.66
CA VAL A 242 -21.50 -41.82 -51.04
C VAL A 242 -22.08 -40.54 -50.43
N TRP A 243 -21.26 -39.75 -49.74
CA TRP A 243 -21.68 -38.49 -49.14
C TRP A 243 -22.09 -37.45 -50.19
N ASP A 244 -21.36 -37.35 -51.31
CA ASP A 244 -21.73 -36.43 -52.39
C ASP A 244 -23.06 -36.83 -53.04
N VAL A 245 -23.34 -38.13 -53.17
CA VAL A 245 -24.62 -38.63 -53.69
C VAL A 245 -25.76 -38.40 -52.71
N VAL A 246 -25.58 -38.75 -51.44
CA VAL A 246 -26.65 -38.70 -50.42
C VAL A 246 -26.94 -37.26 -49.97
N VAL A 247 -25.91 -36.44 -49.81
CA VAL A 247 -26.02 -35.09 -49.22
C VAL A 247 -25.71 -34.00 -50.24
N GLY A 248 -24.70 -34.23 -51.09
CA GLY A 248 -24.25 -33.22 -52.06
C GLY A 248 -25.29 -32.87 -53.11
N ILE A 249 -26.01 -33.85 -53.65
CA ILE A 249 -27.07 -33.65 -54.65
C ILE A 249 -28.27 -32.87 -54.08
N PRO A 250 -28.92 -33.30 -52.96
CA PRO A 250 -30.06 -32.57 -52.42
C PRO A 250 -29.67 -31.20 -51.87
N TYR A 251 -28.51 -31.06 -51.24
CA TYR A 251 -28.05 -29.77 -50.72
C TYR A 251 -27.80 -28.75 -51.84
N ARG A 252 -27.24 -29.18 -52.97
CA ARG A 252 -27.06 -28.32 -54.16
C ARG A 252 -28.41 -27.85 -54.72
N ALA A 253 -29.40 -28.75 -54.79
CA ALA A 253 -30.75 -28.40 -55.23
C ALA A 253 -31.44 -27.40 -54.27
N VAL A 254 -31.34 -27.59 -52.95
CA VAL A 254 -31.89 -26.66 -51.95
C VAL A 254 -31.20 -25.30 -52.04
N ARG A 255 -29.88 -25.28 -52.20
CA ARG A 255 -29.11 -24.02 -52.33
C ARG A 255 -29.46 -23.25 -53.60
N GLN A 256 -29.74 -23.95 -54.71
CA GLN A 256 -30.22 -23.34 -55.94
C GLN A 256 -31.63 -22.76 -55.74
N ALA A 257 -32.55 -23.54 -55.18
CA ALA A 257 -33.91 -23.07 -54.89
C ALA A 257 -33.94 -21.83 -53.98
N LEU A 258 -33.11 -21.80 -52.92
CA LEU A 258 -33.00 -20.63 -52.04
C LEU A 258 -32.43 -19.40 -52.76
N ARG A 259 -31.50 -19.58 -53.70
CA ARG A 259 -31.01 -18.46 -54.53
C ARG A 259 -32.12 -17.92 -55.42
N ASP A 260 -32.92 -18.79 -56.04
CA ASP A 260 -34.00 -18.37 -56.92
C ASP A 260 -35.09 -17.62 -56.15
N VAL A 261 -35.52 -18.15 -54.99
CA VAL A 261 -36.46 -17.47 -54.09
C VAL A 261 -35.94 -16.10 -53.64
N ARG A 262 -34.64 -16.02 -53.30
CA ARG A 262 -34.02 -14.75 -52.91
C ARG A 262 -34.02 -13.73 -54.05
N LEU A 263 -33.76 -14.16 -55.29
CA LEU A 263 -33.80 -13.29 -56.47
C LEU A 263 -35.24 -12.86 -56.80
N GLN A 264 -36.23 -13.70 -56.51
CA GLN A 264 -37.65 -13.42 -56.72
C GLN A 264 -38.18 -12.41 -55.69
N LEU A 265 -37.85 -12.59 -54.40
CA LEU A 265 -38.15 -11.62 -53.33
C LEU A 265 -37.52 -10.26 -53.62
N ARG A 266 -36.26 -10.23 -54.05
CA ARG A 266 -35.57 -8.97 -54.38
C ARG A 266 -36.22 -8.24 -55.56
N ARG A 267 -36.81 -8.97 -56.52
CA ARG A 267 -37.58 -8.40 -57.63
C ARG A 267 -38.92 -7.84 -57.16
N MET A 268 -39.66 -8.57 -56.33
CA MET A 268 -40.93 -8.08 -55.74
C MET A 268 -40.72 -6.81 -54.93
N PHE A 269 -39.74 -6.77 -54.02
CA PHE A 269 -39.48 -5.60 -53.15
C PHE A 269 -38.92 -4.37 -53.87
N ARG A 270 -38.50 -4.48 -55.13
CA ARG A 270 -37.99 -3.34 -55.92
C ARG A 270 -38.98 -2.90 -57.01
N GLY A 271 -40.07 -3.63 -57.19
CA GLY A 271 -41.11 -3.34 -58.18
C GLY A 271 -42.42 -2.80 -57.59
N ALA A 272 -42.49 -2.61 -56.26
CA ALA A 272 -43.57 -1.94 -55.54
C ALA A 272 -43.02 -0.62 -54.96
#